data_AF-A0AAU7LWB9-F1
#
_entry.id   AF-A0AAU7LWB9-F1
#
_cell.length_a   1.000
_cell.length_b   1.000
_cell.length_c   1.000
_cell.angle_alpha   90.00
_cell.angle_beta   90.00
_cell.angle_gamma   90.00
#
_symmetry.space_group_name_H-M   'P 1'
#
loop_
_entity.id
_entity.type
_entity.pdbx_description
1 polymer ?
#
loop_
_entity_poly.entity_id
_entity_poly.type
_entity_poly.pdbx_seq_one_letter_code
_entity_poly.pdbx_strand_id
1 'polypeptide(L)'
;MADFVTGTSALIPVFTGTLSNSTARLCDARTLHAFMQVKRDFATWVKGRIRKFGFEEGTDYLLTKSGEQLPSGTKYSIDYHLTLDMAKELSMVENNDMGRQARRYFIACEKSAITPAIDRTAHAVPAINPAALLLSGQSDPSATLPPELQKAIDLRAWTLAHEAYGLVREHLARRVAFQAVSGVPRRVDMARATQVISEGDLGTALARTWHDEMRMLTRTAEMSLQISLQALERIRAASAQGGAA
;
A
#
# COMPACT_ATOMS: atom_id res chain seq x y z
N MET A 1 36.42 -14.19 -3.32
CA MET A 1 35.88 -13.99 -4.68
C MET A 1 34.42 -13.64 -4.51
N ALA A 2 34.10 -12.35 -4.61
CA ALA A 2 32.72 -11.87 -4.42
C ALA A 2 31.98 -12.01 -5.75
N ASP A 3 30.94 -12.84 -5.76
CA ASP A 3 30.09 -13.10 -6.91
C ASP A 3 29.28 -11.85 -7.25
N PHE A 4 29.71 -11.15 -8.31
CA PHE A 4 28.90 -10.16 -9.01
C PHE A 4 27.85 -10.90 -9.83
N VAL A 5 26.67 -11.10 -9.23
CA VAL A 5 25.47 -11.51 -9.97
C VAL A 5 25.14 -10.41 -10.97
N THR A 6 25.44 -10.70 -12.24
CA THR A 6 25.10 -9.90 -13.41
C THR A 6 23.65 -10.20 -13.77
N GLY A 7 22.77 -9.20 -13.72
CA GLY A 7 21.34 -9.45 -13.99
C GLY A 7 20.45 -8.22 -13.87
N THR A 8 20.68 -7.21 -14.70
CA THR A 8 19.74 -6.21 -15.28
C THR A 8 20.57 -5.02 -15.73
N SER A 9 20.35 -4.53 -16.95
CA SER A 9 21.01 -3.32 -17.45
C SER A 9 20.42 -2.10 -16.72
N ALA A 10 20.82 -1.91 -15.47
CA ALA A 10 20.49 -0.75 -14.66
C ALA A 10 21.30 0.43 -15.18
N LEU A 11 20.61 1.46 -15.71
CA LEU A 11 21.25 2.69 -16.19
C LEU A 11 22.11 3.35 -15.09
N ILE A 12 21.62 3.30 -13.84
CA ILE A 12 22.33 3.73 -12.63
C ILE A 12 22.04 2.69 -11.52
N PRO A 13 23.05 2.06 -10.91
CA PRO A 13 22.85 1.11 -9.81
C PRO A 13 22.21 1.78 -8.59
N VAL A 14 21.14 1.18 -8.07
CA VAL A 14 20.47 1.59 -6.83
C VAL A 14 20.65 0.47 -5.81
N PHE A 15 21.11 0.84 -4.61
CA PHE A 15 21.36 -0.10 -3.51
C PHE A 15 20.70 0.40 -2.22
N THR A 16 20.63 -0.45 -1.20
CA THR A 16 20.08 -0.08 0.12
C THR A 16 21.20 0.28 1.09
N GLY A 17 21.05 1.37 1.83
CA GLY A 17 21.94 1.77 2.92
C GLY A 17 21.15 2.27 4.13
N THR A 18 21.86 2.54 5.23
CA THR A 18 21.25 3.03 6.48
C THR A 18 21.55 4.52 6.64
N LEU A 19 20.51 5.36 6.65
CA LEU A 19 20.61 6.78 7.03
C LEU A 19 19.84 6.98 8.32
N SER A 20 20.46 7.60 9.33
CA SER A 20 19.79 8.02 10.57
C SER A 20 18.85 6.95 11.15
N ASN A 21 19.32 5.69 11.20
CA ASN A 21 18.61 4.50 11.68
C ASN A 21 17.42 4.00 10.83
N SER A 22 17.26 4.50 9.60
CA SER A 22 16.26 4.07 8.63
C SER A 22 16.92 3.50 7.37
N THR A 23 16.35 2.41 6.83
CA THR A 23 16.81 1.84 5.56
C THR A 23 16.34 2.74 4.41
N ALA A 24 17.28 3.29 3.65
CA ALA A 24 17.04 4.14 2.50
C ALA A 24 17.63 3.52 1.23
N ARG A 25 17.05 3.83 0.07
CA ARG A 25 17.66 3.52 -1.23
C ARG A 25 18.58 4.65 -1.65
N LEU A 26 19.78 4.27 -2.08
CA LEU A 26 20.87 5.15 -2.42
C LEU A 26 21.40 4.87 -3.82
N CYS A 27 22.00 5.88 -4.42
CA CYS A 27 22.80 5.74 -5.64
C CYS A 27 24.17 6.42 -5.47
N ASP A 28 25.16 5.96 -6.23
CA ASP A 28 26.47 6.60 -6.25
C ASP A 28 26.45 7.89 -7.10
N ALA A 29 26.92 8.99 -6.51
CA ALA A 29 26.97 10.30 -7.14
C ALA A 29 27.92 10.34 -8.35
N ARG A 30 29.01 9.57 -8.35
CA ARG A 30 29.93 9.55 -9.50
C ARG A 30 29.28 8.90 -10.71
N THR A 31 28.60 7.78 -10.48
CA THR A 31 27.83 7.10 -11.53
C THR A 31 26.74 8.01 -12.08
N LEU A 32 26.00 8.73 -11.22
CA LEU A 32 24.99 9.69 -11.64
C LEU A 32 25.60 10.87 -12.45
N HIS A 33 26.73 11.43 -11.99
CA HIS A 33 27.43 12.53 -12.68
C HIS A 33 27.90 12.12 -14.08
N ALA A 34 28.49 10.93 -14.20
CA ALA A 34 28.92 10.38 -15.48
C ALA A 34 27.73 10.12 -16.41
N PHE A 35 26.65 9.55 -15.89
CA PHE A 35 25.43 9.30 -16.67
C PHE A 35 24.82 10.59 -17.22
N MET A 36 24.76 11.65 -16.41
CA MET A 36 24.21 12.94 -16.81
C MET A 36 25.14 13.75 -17.73
N GLN A 37 26.36 13.27 -18.00
CA GLN A 37 27.37 13.93 -18.84
C GLN A 37 27.63 15.39 -18.42
N VAL A 38 27.71 15.63 -17.11
CA VAL A 38 27.95 16.96 -16.58
C VAL A 38 29.37 17.40 -16.91
N LYS A 39 29.51 18.54 -17.61
CA LYS A 39 30.81 19.06 -18.06
C LYS A 39 31.75 19.51 -16.94
N ARG A 40 31.19 19.93 -15.80
CA ARG A 40 31.98 20.34 -14.64
C ARG A 40 32.60 19.11 -13.96
N ASP A 41 33.79 19.28 -13.39
CA ASP A 41 34.43 18.22 -12.61
C ASP A 41 33.55 17.80 -11.42
N PHE A 42 33.60 16.51 -11.08
CA PHE A 42 32.74 15.91 -10.07
C PHE A 42 32.85 16.62 -8.71
N ALA A 43 34.07 16.95 -8.27
CA ALA A 43 34.31 17.51 -6.94
C ALA A 43 33.71 18.92 -6.80
N THR A 44 33.90 19.78 -7.79
CA THR A 44 33.31 21.12 -7.83
C THR A 44 31.80 21.04 -8.01
N TRP A 45 31.33 20.12 -8.84
CA TRP A 45 29.91 19.90 -9.07
C TRP A 45 29.17 19.50 -7.80
N VAL A 46 29.58 18.41 -7.13
CA VAL A 46 28.84 17.87 -5.98
C VAL A 46 28.84 18.84 -4.80
N LYS A 47 29.99 19.46 -4.48
CA LYS A 47 30.10 20.47 -3.42
C LYS A 47 29.28 21.72 -3.73
N GLY A 48 29.28 22.16 -4.99
CA GLY A 48 28.49 23.30 -5.44
C GLY A 48 26.99 23.03 -5.34
N ARG A 49 26.54 21.82 -5.67
CA ARG A 49 25.13 21.43 -5.56
C ARG A 49 24.69 21.29 -4.10
N ILE A 50 25.47 20.63 -3.25
CA ILE A 50 25.22 20.53 -1.80
C ILE A 50 25.05 21.92 -1.19
N ARG A 51 26.00 22.83 -1.42
CA ARG A 51 25.93 24.18 -0.86
C ARG A 51 24.76 25.01 -1.41
N LYS A 52 24.42 24.85 -2.69
CA LYS A 52 23.38 25.67 -3.33
C LYS A 52 21.97 25.27 -2.89
N PHE A 53 21.72 23.99 -2.69
CA PHE A 53 20.39 23.46 -2.35
C PHE A 53 20.23 23.14 -0.87
N GLY A 54 21.29 23.24 -0.07
CA GLY A 54 21.22 23.05 1.38
C GLY A 54 21.08 21.58 1.77
N PHE A 55 21.64 20.65 0.99
CA PHE A 55 21.61 19.22 1.31
C PHE A 55 22.45 18.92 2.57
N GLU A 56 21.94 18.04 3.42
CA GLU A 56 22.54 17.70 4.72
C GLU A 56 23.12 16.28 4.74
N GLU A 57 24.31 16.13 5.34
CA GLU A 57 24.93 14.82 5.55
C GLU A 57 24.13 14.01 6.60
N GLY A 58 23.86 12.74 6.29
CA GLY A 58 23.06 11.86 7.15
C GLY A 58 21.55 11.93 6.90
N THR A 59 21.09 12.93 6.13
CA THR A 59 19.70 13.08 5.66
C THR A 59 19.60 12.87 4.15
N ASP A 60 20.41 13.57 3.36
CA ASP A 60 20.35 13.56 1.90
C ASP A 60 21.47 12.75 1.24
N TYR A 61 22.62 12.66 1.90
CA TYR A 61 23.76 11.90 1.40
C TYR A 61 24.64 11.34 2.52
N LEU A 62 25.48 10.37 2.16
CA LEU A 62 26.53 9.80 2.98
C LEU A 62 27.89 9.94 2.29
N LEU A 63 28.92 10.24 3.08
CA LEU A 63 30.30 10.28 2.64
C LEU A 63 30.97 8.92 2.84
N THR A 64 31.57 8.39 1.77
CA THR A 64 32.40 7.18 1.83
C THR A 64 33.83 7.56 1.47
N LYS A 65 34.79 7.09 2.27
CA LYS A 65 36.22 7.29 2.01
C LYS A 65 36.79 5.98 1.48
N SER A 66 37.27 6.00 0.24
CA SER A 66 38.00 4.89 -0.37
C SER A 66 39.49 5.25 -0.42
N GLY A 67 40.36 4.32 -0.01
CA GLY A 67 41.81 4.53 0.04
C GLY A 67 42.52 3.54 -0.87
N GLU A 68 43.36 4.03 -1.76
CA GLU A 68 44.24 3.20 -2.60
C GLU A 68 45.69 3.36 -2.14
N GLN A 69 46.36 2.24 -1.85
CA GLN A 69 47.76 2.23 -1.43
C GLN A 69 48.65 2.32 -2.68
N LEU A 70 49.31 3.47 -2.87
CA LEU A 70 50.30 3.64 -3.93
C LEU A 70 51.73 3.55 -3.35
N PRO A 71 52.74 3.26 -4.19
CA PRO A 71 54.15 3.26 -3.76
C PRO A 71 54.62 4.60 -3.15
N SER A 72 53.95 5.70 -3.49
CA SER A 72 54.23 7.06 -3.00
C SER A 72 53.36 7.50 -1.81
N GLY A 73 52.52 6.62 -1.26
CA GLY A 73 51.59 6.92 -0.15
C GLY A 73 50.14 6.52 -0.43
N THR A 74 49.26 6.63 0.57
CA THR A 74 47.83 6.30 0.43
C THR A 74 47.06 7.47 -0.17
N LYS A 75 46.41 7.27 -1.32
CA LYS A 75 45.52 8.26 -1.94
C LYS A 75 44.09 8.01 -1.47
N TYR A 76 43.51 8.99 -0.79
CA TYR A 76 42.10 8.94 -0.38
C TYR A 76 41.22 9.61 -1.44
N SER A 77 40.16 8.91 -1.87
CA SER A 77 39.04 9.45 -2.64
C SER A 77 37.82 9.59 -1.73
N ILE A 78 37.09 10.68 -1.93
CA ILE A 78 35.81 10.94 -1.27
C ILE A 78 34.72 10.66 -2.28
N ASP A 79 33.83 9.74 -1.92
CA ASP A 79 32.69 9.30 -2.71
C ASP A 79 31.40 9.66 -1.95
N TYR A 80 30.31 9.90 -2.70
CA TYR A 80 29.05 10.37 -2.16
C TYR A 80 27.94 9.38 -2.54
N HIS A 81 27.25 8.85 -1.55
CA HIS A 81 26.03 8.07 -1.75
C HIS A 81 24.82 8.95 -1.49
N LEU A 82 23.98 9.15 -2.50
CA LEU A 82 22.86 10.08 -2.46
C LEU A 82 21.55 9.34 -2.24
N THR A 83 20.62 9.93 -1.50
CA THR A 83 19.22 9.46 -1.50
C THR A 83 18.60 9.60 -2.89
N LEU A 84 17.59 8.77 -3.18
CA LEU A 84 16.86 8.89 -4.43
C LEU A 84 16.18 10.26 -4.58
N ASP A 85 15.74 10.88 -3.49
CA ASP A 85 15.16 12.23 -3.49
C ASP A 85 16.20 13.27 -3.94
N MET A 86 17.37 13.30 -3.31
CA MET A 86 18.47 14.17 -3.72
C MET A 86 18.87 13.92 -5.18
N ALA A 87 18.99 12.65 -5.60
CA ALA A 87 19.36 12.29 -6.96
C ALA A 87 18.33 12.76 -8.01
N LYS A 88 17.02 12.67 -7.70
CA LYS A 88 15.93 13.20 -8.55
C LYS A 88 16.01 14.72 -8.67
N GLU A 89 16.29 15.43 -7.58
CA GLU A 89 16.45 16.89 -7.60
C GLU A 89 17.65 17.31 -8.43
N LEU A 90 18.82 16.68 -8.24
CA LEU A 90 20.00 16.95 -9.06
C LEU A 90 19.73 16.70 -10.55
N SER A 91 19.05 15.60 -10.86
CA SER A 91 18.67 15.25 -12.24
C SER A 91 17.72 16.27 -12.87
N MET A 92 16.83 16.86 -12.08
CA MET A 92 15.93 17.93 -12.51
C MET A 92 16.68 19.24 -12.77
N VAL A 93 17.62 19.58 -11.88
CA VAL A 93 18.36 20.84 -11.92
C VAL A 93 19.39 20.88 -13.05
N GLU A 94 19.98 19.76 -13.44
CA GLU A 94 20.88 19.72 -14.61
C GLU A 94 20.16 20.06 -15.93
N ASN A 95 18.84 19.89 -15.98
CA ASN A 95 17.99 20.25 -17.12
C ASN A 95 18.53 19.77 -18.48
N ASN A 96 19.00 18.53 -18.54
CA ASN A 96 19.49 17.90 -19.76
C ASN A 96 18.75 16.58 -20.02
N ASP A 97 18.89 16.06 -21.24
CA ASP A 97 18.14 14.87 -21.69
C ASP A 97 18.45 13.64 -20.83
N MET A 98 19.72 13.48 -20.43
CA MET A 98 20.17 12.40 -19.55
C MET A 98 19.62 12.55 -18.12
N GLY A 99 19.52 13.77 -17.60
CA GLY A 99 18.91 14.07 -16.30
C GLY A 99 17.41 13.77 -16.33
N ARG A 100 16.70 14.07 -17.43
CA ARG A 100 15.30 13.64 -17.59
C ARG A 100 15.16 12.12 -17.58
N GLN A 101 16.09 11.39 -18.22
CA GLN A 101 16.11 9.92 -18.19
C GLN A 101 16.41 9.38 -16.79
N ALA A 102 17.44 9.89 -16.10
CA ALA A 102 17.79 9.51 -14.73
C ALA A 102 16.62 9.72 -13.77
N ARG A 103 15.94 10.88 -13.85
CA ARG A 103 14.75 11.17 -13.04
C ARG A 103 13.62 10.18 -13.29
N ARG A 104 13.32 9.86 -14.56
CA ARG A 104 12.28 8.87 -14.92
C ARG A 104 12.64 7.48 -14.38
N TYR A 105 13.90 7.10 -14.47
CA TYR A 105 14.41 5.84 -13.94
C TYR A 105 14.23 5.74 -12.43
N PHE A 106 14.65 6.76 -11.66
CA PHE A 106 14.47 6.76 -10.20
C PHE A 106 12.99 6.71 -9.77
N ILE A 107 12.11 7.44 -10.47
CA ILE A 107 10.67 7.36 -10.23
C ILE A 107 10.14 5.94 -10.50
N ALA A 108 10.62 5.27 -11.55
CA ALA A 108 10.24 3.90 -11.85
C ALA A 108 10.71 2.95 -10.74
N CYS A 109 11.94 3.09 -10.23
CA CYS A 109 12.45 2.31 -9.11
C CYS A 109 11.59 2.47 -7.84
N GLU A 110 11.12 3.68 -7.54
CA GLU A 110 10.22 3.94 -6.40
C GLU A 110 8.84 3.32 -6.60
N LYS A 111 8.25 3.45 -7.79
CA LYS A 111 6.94 2.85 -8.11
C LYS A 111 6.95 1.33 -8.02
N SER A 112 8.01 0.69 -8.53
CA SER A 112 8.19 -0.76 -8.45
C SER A 112 8.36 -1.25 -7.01
N ALA A 113 8.82 -0.38 -6.10
CA ALA A 113 8.93 -0.71 -4.68
C ALA A 113 7.65 -0.50 -3.88
N ILE A 114 6.82 0.46 -4.27
CA ILE A 114 5.54 0.76 -3.63
C ILE A 114 4.49 -0.30 -4.00
N THR A 115 4.65 -0.95 -5.15
CA THR A 115 3.75 -2.02 -5.59
C THR A 115 4.30 -3.36 -5.06
N PRO A 116 3.81 -3.91 -3.94
CA PRO A 116 3.99 -5.34 -3.72
C PRO A 116 3.43 -6.03 -4.97
N ALA A 117 4.15 -7.00 -5.53
CA ALA A 117 3.70 -7.79 -6.66
C ALA A 117 2.45 -8.60 -6.23
N ILE A 118 1.31 -7.93 -6.19
CA ILE A 118 0.01 -8.59 -6.14
C ILE A 118 -0.14 -9.18 -7.53
N ASP A 119 -0.10 -10.50 -7.61
CA ASP A 119 -0.18 -11.26 -8.85
C ASP A 119 -1.57 -11.04 -9.47
N ARG A 120 -1.72 -9.96 -10.25
CA ARG A 120 -2.99 -9.55 -10.88
C ARG A 120 -3.48 -10.56 -11.91
N THR A 121 -2.64 -11.50 -12.31
CA THR A 121 -2.89 -12.52 -13.34
C THR A 121 -3.62 -13.75 -12.79
N ALA A 122 -3.69 -13.94 -11.47
CA ALA A 122 -4.29 -15.14 -10.87
C ALA A 122 -5.78 -14.99 -10.51
N HIS A 123 -6.33 -13.78 -10.47
CA HIS A 123 -7.76 -13.54 -10.23
C HIS A 123 -8.36 -12.78 -11.40
N ALA A 124 -8.82 -13.53 -12.40
CA ALA A 124 -9.80 -12.99 -13.33
C ALA A 124 -10.99 -12.51 -12.50
N VAL A 125 -11.27 -11.21 -12.48
CA VAL A 125 -12.52 -10.69 -11.91
C VAL A 125 -13.63 -11.50 -12.59
N PRO A 126 -14.39 -12.33 -11.87
CA PRO A 126 -15.45 -13.10 -12.50
C PRO A 126 -16.36 -12.08 -13.17
N ALA A 127 -16.50 -12.16 -14.49
CA ALA A 127 -17.35 -11.26 -15.24
C ALA A 127 -18.77 -11.46 -14.72
N ILE A 128 -19.24 -10.53 -13.89
CA ILE A 128 -20.58 -10.57 -13.36
C ILE A 128 -21.50 -10.34 -14.54
N ASN A 129 -22.16 -11.40 -15.02
CA ASN A 129 -23.17 -11.27 -16.05
C ASN A 129 -24.48 -10.79 -15.37
N PRO A 130 -24.91 -9.53 -15.57
CA PRO A 130 -26.10 -9.01 -14.91
C PRO A 130 -27.37 -9.79 -15.28
N ALA A 131 -27.43 -10.36 -16.49
CA ALA A 131 -28.55 -11.20 -16.92
C ALA A 131 -28.64 -12.53 -16.14
N ALA A 132 -27.51 -13.05 -15.65
CA ALA A 132 -27.46 -14.28 -14.86
C ALA A 132 -27.80 -14.06 -13.38
N LEU A 133 -27.89 -12.81 -12.93
CA LEU A 133 -28.22 -12.42 -11.55
C LEU A 133 -29.69 -12.04 -11.35
N LEU A 134 -30.52 -12.11 -12.40
CA LEU A 134 -31.95 -11.82 -12.28
C LEU A 134 -32.59 -12.83 -11.31
N LEU A 135 -33.03 -12.33 -10.16
CA LEU A 135 -33.91 -13.07 -9.25
C LEU A 135 -35.28 -13.26 -9.91
N SER A 136 -36.00 -14.32 -9.51
CA SER A 136 -37.37 -14.56 -9.97
C SER A 136 -38.25 -13.32 -9.73
N GLY A 137 -38.80 -12.75 -10.81
CA GLY A 137 -39.68 -11.58 -10.77
C GLY A 137 -39.07 -10.27 -11.26
N GLN A 138 -37.79 -10.23 -11.65
CA GLN A 138 -37.20 -9.07 -12.34
C GLN A 138 -37.36 -9.20 -13.87
N SER A 139 -37.69 -8.11 -14.54
CA SER A 139 -37.77 -8.02 -16.01
C SER A 139 -36.48 -7.45 -16.58
N ASP A 140 -36.10 -7.87 -17.78
CA ASP A 140 -35.00 -7.22 -18.50
C ASP A 140 -35.27 -5.72 -18.65
N PRO A 141 -34.32 -4.84 -18.32
CA PRO A 141 -34.48 -3.40 -18.50
C PRO A 141 -34.39 -3.06 -19.99
N SER A 142 -35.42 -3.41 -20.76
CA SER A 142 -35.54 -3.09 -22.19
C SER A 142 -36.03 -1.65 -22.45
N ALA A 143 -36.50 -0.96 -21.41
CA ALA A 143 -36.99 0.41 -21.51
C ALA A 143 -35.87 1.43 -21.32
N THR A 144 -35.77 2.41 -22.23
CA THR A 144 -34.87 3.56 -22.05
C THR A 144 -35.35 4.41 -20.88
N LEU A 145 -34.51 4.55 -19.85
CA LEU A 145 -34.81 5.34 -18.65
C LEU A 145 -34.61 6.84 -18.92
N PRO A 146 -35.44 7.72 -18.33
CA PRO A 146 -35.21 9.17 -18.37
C PRO A 146 -33.82 9.54 -17.82
N PRO A 147 -33.17 10.58 -18.37
CA PRO A 147 -31.78 10.92 -18.01
C PRO A 147 -31.61 11.31 -16.54
N GLU A 148 -32.64 11.88 -15.91
CA GLU A 148 -32.62 12.19 -14.47
C GLU A 148 -32.59 10.92 -13.61
N LEU A 149 -33.38 9.91 -14.01
CA LEU A 149 -33.43 8.64 -13.31
C LEU A 149 -32.14 7.84 -13.53
N GLN A 150 -31.58 7.87 -14.74
CA GLN A 150 -30.27 7.29 -15.02
C GLN A 150 -29.18 7.90 -14.14
N LYS A 151 -29.14 9.24 -14.04
CA LYS A 151 -28.21 9.94 -13.14
C LYS A 151 -28.40 9.54 -11.67
N ALA A 152 -29.64 9.41 -11.22
CA ALA A 152 -29.94 8.99 -9.85
C ALA A 152 -29.47 7.54 -9.58
N ILE A 153 -29.65 6.64 -10.56
CA ILE A 153 -29.15 5.27 -10.50
C ILE A 153 -27.62 5.27 -10.46
N ASP A 154 -26.96 6.02 -11.32
CA ASP A 154 -25.51 6.10 -11.38
C ASP A 154 -24.93 6.65 -10.07
N LEU A 155 -25.55 7.70 -9.52
CA LEU A 155 -25.17 8.25 -8.22
C LEU A 155 -25.35 7.21 -7.12
N ARG A 156 -26.49 6.50 -7.11
CA ARG A 156 -26.75 5.47 -6.11
C ARG A 156 -25.77 4.31 -6.23
N ALA A 157 -25.48 3.85 -7.45
CA ALA A 157 -24.50 2.82 -7.72
C ALA A 157 -23.10 3.24 -7.23
N TRP A 158 -22.72 4.49 -7.45
CA TRP A 158 -21.46 5.05 -6.93
C TRP A 158 -21.43 5.06 -5.41
N THR A 159 -22.50 5.50 -4.74
CA THR A 159 -22.58 5.47 -3.27
C THR A 159 -22.45 4.05 -2.72
N LEU A 160 -23.15 3.08 -3.33
CA LEU A 160 -23.09 1.67 -2.93
C LEU A 160 -21.70 1.08 -3.18
N ALA A 161 -21.05 1.43 -4.28
CA ALA A 161 -19.67 1.02 -4.54
C ALA A 161 -18.69 1.59 -3.50
N HIS A 162 -18.90 2.83 -3.06
CA HIS A 162 -18.10 3.45 -2.00
C HIS A 162 -18.29 2.76 -0.64
N GLU A 163 -19.54 2.46 -0.28
CA GLU A 163 -19.88 1.70 0.93
C GLU A 163 -19.24 0.30 0.89
N ALA A 164 -19.40 -0.42 -0.23
CA ALA A 164 -18.80 -1.73 -0.45
C ALA A 164 -17.27 -1.69 -0.38
N TYR A 165 -16.64 -0.68 -0.97
CA TYR A 165 -15.19 -0.46 -0.85
C TYR A 165 -14.76 -0.32 0.62
N GLY A 166 -15.50 0.46 1.41
CA GLY A 166 -15.24 0.63 2.84
C GLY A 166 -15.26 -0.71 3.58
N LEU A 167 -16.28 -1.54 3.32
CA LEU A 167 -16.42 -2.87 3.92
C LEU A 167 -15.28 -3.82 3.50
N VAL A 168 -14.97 -3.88 2.21
CA VAL A 168 -13.90 -4.73 1.67
C VAL A 168 -12.55 -4.33 2.24
N ARG A 169 -12.25 -3.03 2.26
CA ARG A 169 -11.00 -2.50 2.81
C ARG A 169 -10.82 -2.90 4.26
N GLU A 170 -11.86 -2.71 5.07
CA GLU A 170 -11.84 -3.01 6.48
C GLU A 170 -11.72 -4.53 6.75
N HIS A 171 -12.43 -5.34 5.95
CA HIS A 171 -12.30 -6.79 5.99
C HIS A 171 -10.86 -7.26 5.69
N LEU A 172 -10.26 -6.75 4.62
CA LEU A 172 -8.89 -7.08 4.24
C LEU A 172 -7.88 -6.63 5.30
N ALA A 173 -8.04 -5.43 5.85
CA ALA A 173 -7.19 -4.92 6.92
C ALA A 173 -7.18 -5.85 8.13
N ARG A 174 -8.35 -6.35 8.54
CA ARG A 174 -8.47 -7.32 9.64
C ARG A 174 -7.83 -8.66 9.32
N ARG A 175 -8.02 -9.18 8.09
CA ARG A 175 -7.38 -10.44 7.66
C ARG A 175 -5.86 -10.32 7.68
N VAL A 176 -5.31 -9.23 7.14
CA VAL A 176 -3.88 -8.95 7.17
C VAL A 176 -3.39 -8.84 8.61
N ALA A 177 -4.11 -8.13 9.49
CA ALA A 177 -3.77 -8.04 10.90
C ALA A 177 -3.77 -9.40 11.62
N PHE A 178 -4.67 -10.31 11.25
CA PHE A 178 -4.78 -11.64 11.86
C PHE A 178 -3.75 -12.64 11.31
N GLN A 179 -3.52 -12.64 10.00
CA GLN A 179 -2.76 -13.67 9.31
C GLN A 179 -1.32 -13.27 9.02
N ALA A 180 -1.02 -11.98 8.86
CA ALA A 180 0.30 -11.49 8.44
C ALA A 180 1.08 -10.79 9.56
N VAL A 181 0.47 -10.48 10.70
CA VAL A 181 1.19 -9.92 11.86
C VAL A 181 1.73 -11.06 12.73
N SER A 182 3.04 -11.10 12.95
CA SER A 182 3.69 -12.16 13.74
C SER A 182 4.80 -11.64 14.66
N GLY A 183 5.17 -12.44 15.67
CA GLY A 183 6.33 -12.21 16.56
C GLY A 183 6.11 -11.22 17.70
N VAL A 184 7.18 -11.00 18.47
CA VAL A 184 7.30 -9.96 19.51
C VAL A 184 8.62 -9.21 19.26
N PRO A 185 8.62 -7.91 18.95
CA PRO A 185 7.46 -7.05 18.70
C PRO A 185 6.68 -7.48 17.45
N ARG A 186 5.38 -7.17 17.41
CA ARG A 186 4.50 -7.47 16.29
C ARG A 186 5.02 -6.79 15.02
N ARG A 187 5.37 -7.58 14.00
CA ARG A 187 5.79 -7.09 12.68
C ARG A 187 4.89 -7.68 11.60
N VAL A 188 4.67 -6.91 10.54
CA VAL A 188 3.90 -7.35 9.36
C VAL A 188 4.85 -8.10 8.42
N ASP A 189 4.53 -9.35 8.13
CA ASP A 189 5.15 -10.10 7.04
C ASP A 189 4.51 -9.66 5.70
N MET A 190 5.30 -8.97 4.88
CA MET A 190 4.83 -8.40 3.61
C MET A 190 4.42 -9.47 2.58
N ALA A 191 5.08 -10.64 2.57
CA ALA A 191 4.75 -11.71 1.63
C ALA A 191 3.38 -12.31 2.00
N ARG A 192 3.21 -12.61 3.28
CA ARG A 192 1.95 -13.15 3.81
C ARG A 192 0.80 -12.15 3.72
N ALA A 193 1.06 -10.88 3.97
CA ALA A 193 0.06 -9.81 3.78
C ALA A 193 -0.42 -9.74 2.32
N THR A 194 0.51 -9.81 1.36
CA THR A 194 0.20 -9.77 -0.08
C THR A 194 -0.67 -10.96 -0.49
N GLN A 195 -0.34 -12.17 -0.01
CA GLN A 195 -1.13 -13.38 -0.24
C GLN A 195 -2.56 -13.27 0.33
N VAL A 196 -2.69 -12.78 1.56
CA VAL A 196 -4.00 -12.62 2.22
C VAL A 196 -4.89 -11.62 1.49
N ILE A 197 -4.29 -10.57 0.91
CA ILE A 197 -4.99 -9.59 0.08
C ILE A 197 -5.45 -10.23 -1.23
N SER A 198 -4.62 -11.06 -1.87
CA SER A 198 -4.99 -11.72 -3.13
C SER A 198 -6.07 -12.80 -2.97
N GLU A 199 -6.16 -13.43 -1.81
CA GLU A 199 -7.17 -14.44 -1.49
C GLU A 199 -8.50 -13.84 -0.95
N GLY A 200 -8.65 -12.52 -0.94
CA GLY A 200 -9.89 -11.86 -0.52
C GLY A 200 -10.89 -11.74 -1.65
N ASP A 201 -12.12 -12.22 -1.44
CA ASP A 201 -13.24 -11.99 -2.35
C ASP A 201 -14.31 -11.08 -1.72
N LEU A 202 -15.14 -10.47 -2.58
CA LEU A 202 -16.24 -9.61 -2.14
C LEU A 202 -17.33 -10.40 -1.41
N GLY A 203 -17.53 -11.67 -1.77
CA GLY A 203 -18.55 -12.54 -1.17
C GLY A 203 -18.30 -12.82 0.31
N THR A 204 -17.07 -13.13 0.69
CA THR A 204 -16.61 -13.37 2.07
C THR A 204 -16.60 -12.08 2.91
N ALA A 205 -16.35 -10.93 2.28
CA ALA A 205 -16.48 -9.63 2.94
C ALA A 205 -17.95 -9.33 3.28
N LEU A 206 -18.87 -9.51 2.34
CA LEU A 206 -20.31 -9.24 2.52
C LEU A 206 -21.04 -10.31 3.35
N ALA A 207 -20.67 -11.58 3.23
CA ALA A 207 -21.28 -12.66 3.99
C ALA A 207 -20.97 -12.54 5.50
N ARG A 208 -19.81 -11.98 5.87
CA ARG A 208 -19.47 -11.74 7.28
C ARG A 208 -20.28 -10.61 7.90
N THR A 209 -20.46 -9.49 7.20
CA THR A 209 -21.32 -8.41 7.69
C THR A 209 -22.76 -8.89 7.81
N TRP A 210 -23.25 -9.65 6.82
CA TRP A 210 -24.56 -10.28 6.89
C TRP A 210 -24.66 -11.27 8.06
N HIS A 211 -23.63 -12.06 8.32
CA HIS A 211 -23.59 -12.99 9.45
C HIS A 211 -23.51 -12.26 10.81
N ASP A 212 -22.82 -11.12 10.88
CA ASP A 212 -22.77 -10.24 12.05
C ASP A 212 -24.11 -9.54 12.31
N GLU A 213 -24.76 -9.03 11.25
CA GLU A 213 -26.10 -8.44 11.30
C GLU A 213 -27.15 -9.48 11.71
N MET A 214 -27.11 -10.67 11.12
CA MET A 214 -27.99 -11.77 11.50
C MET A 214 -27.74 -12.20 12.96
N ARG A 215 -26.49 -12.24 13.42
CA ARG A 215 -26.19 -12.50 14.85
C ARG A 215 -26.70 -11.40 15.77
N MET A 216 -26.60 -10.14 15.37
CA MET A 216 -27.18 -9.00 16.12
C MET A 216 -28.70 -9.15 16.23
N LEU A 217 -29.38 -9.41 15.11
CA LEU A 217 -30.82 -9.61 15.07
C LEU A 217 -31.27 -10.78 15.94
N THR A 218 -30.61 -11.94 15.83
CA THR A 218 -30.89 -13.11 16.67
C THR A 218 -30.72 -12.79 18.15
N ARG A 219 -29.63 -12.11 18.55
CA ARG A 219 -29.43 -11.69 19.95
C ARG A 219 -30.50 -10.75 20.45
N THR A 220 -30.93 -9.79 19.62
CA THR A 220 -32.01 -8.87 20.02
C THR A 220 -33.35 -9.59 20.17
N ALA A 221 -33.65 -10.55 19.31
CA ALA A 221 -34.84 -11.38 19.41
C ALA A 221 -34.80 -12.26 20.69
N GLU A 222 -33.66 -12.91 20.97
CA GLU A 222 -33.45 -13.70 22.19
C GLU A 222 -33.63 -12.86 23.46
N MET A 223 -33.05 -11.65 23.50
CA MET A 223 -33.24 -10.71 24.61
C MET A 223 -34.70 -10.30 24.78
N SER A 224 -35.40 -9.98 23.69
CA SER A 224 -36.82 -9.60 23.75
C SER A 224 -37.70 -10.75 24.27
N LEU A 225 -37.39 -11.99 23.92
CA LEU A 225 -38.07 -13.19 24.40
C LEU A 225 -37.81 -13.39 25.90
N GLN A 226 -36.55 -13.28 26.35
CA GLN A 226 -36.19 -13.39 27.76
C GLN A 226 -36.91 -12.35 28.63
N ILE A 227 -36.94 -11.09 28.18
CA ILE A 227 -37.63 -10.00 28.90
C ILE A 227 -39.12 -10.30 29.00
N SER A 228 -39.74 -10.76 27.90
CA SER A 228 -41.17 -11.10 27.87
C SER A 228 -41.50 -12.27 28.80
N LEU A 229 -40.65 -13.30 28.84
CA LEU A 229 -40.81 -14.44 29.75
C LEU A 229 -40.66 -14.02 31.21
N GLN A 230 -39.65 -13.21 31.55
CA GLN A 230 -39.49 -12.67 32.89
C GLN A 230 -40.68 -11.80 33.33
N ALA A 231 -41.23 -11.00 32.42
CA ALA A 231 -42.44 -10.21 32.70
C ALA A 231 -43.65 -11.12 32.99
N LEU A 232 -43.84 -12.18 32.22
CA LEU A 232 -44.91 -13.15 32.44
C LEU A 232 -44.76 -13.90 33.77
N GLU A 233 -43.54 -14.30 34.13
CA GLU A 233 -43.25 -14.94 35.43
C GLU A 233 -43.56 -14.00 36.60
N ARG A 234 -43.19 -12.72 36.48
CA ARG A 234 -43.52 -11.70 37.50
C ARG A 234 -45.03 -11.50 37.64
N ILE A 235 -45.77 -11.46 36.53
CA ILE A 235 -47.24 -11.35 36.55
C ILE A 235 -47.86 -12.59 37.20
N ARG A 236 -47.40 -13.79 36.84
CA ARG A 236 -47.86 -15.05 37.46
C ARG A 236 -47.58 -15.07 38.96
N ALA A 237 -46.37 -14.71 39.38
CA ALA A 237 -46.00 -14.62 40.79
C ALA A 237 -46.88 -13.60 41.56
N ALA A 238 -47.15 -12.43 40.97
CA ALA A 238 -48.04 -11.42 41.56
C ALA A 238 -49.50 -11.92 41.66
N SER A 239 -50.00 -12.61 40.64
CA SER A 239 -51.35 -13.21 40.67
C SER A 239 -51.50 -14.33 41.70
N ALA A 240 -50.44 -15.11 41.93
CA ALA A 240 -50.43 -16.16 42.95
C ALA A 240 -50.39 -15.59 44.38
N GLN A 241 -49.78 -14.42 44.59
CA GLN A 241 -49.76 -13.73 45.88
C GLN A 241 -51.09 -12.99 46.18
N GLY A 242 -51.79 -12.49 45.15
CA GLY A 242 -53.08 -11.81 45.30
C GLY A 242 -54.30 -12.71 45.55
N GLY A 243 -54.19 -14.03 45.28
CA GLY A 243 -55.25 -15.01 45.54
C GLY A 243 -55.22 -15.67 46.92
N ALA A 244 -54.30 -15.25 47.80
CA ALA A 244 -54.08 -15.82 49.14
C ALA A 244 -54.49 -14.88 50.29
N ALA A 245 -55.22 -13.80 49.98
CA ALA A 245 -55.80 -12.85 50.94
C ALA A 245 -57.33 -12.94 50.90
#